data_AF-A0A1V6ANZ3-F1
#
_entry.id   AF-A0A1V6ANZ3-F1
#
_cell.length_a   1.000
_cell.length_b   1.000
_cell.length_c   1.000
_cell.angle_alpha   90.00
_cell.angle_beta   90.00
_cell.angle_gamma   90.00
#
_symmetry.space_group_name_H-M   'P 1'
#
loop_
_entity.id
_entity.type
_entity.pdbx_description
1 polymer ?
#
loop_
_entity_poly.entity_id
_entity_poly.type
_entity_poly.pdbx_seq_one_letter_code
_entity_poly.pdbx_strand_id
1 'polypeptide(L)'
;MAYVHGVSSAQTDDRNAFRREYVELGRRGGQELRRKFIRLYLAYIAFQMKISRDPMTLGPVEPEIFRKTNRLAMRLWTFLGSSTQAVLLMIALLGGRLLLYYWAMIVVLNGMMFALFLGQSAVDLKVRSLAAEASK
;
A
#
# COMPACT_ATOMS: atom_id res chain seq x y z
N MET A 1 7.34 0.61 17.79
CA MET A 1 8.51 0.00 17.11
C MET A 1 8.23 -1.43 16.62
N ALA A 2 7.55 -2.31 17.36
CA ALA A 2 7.28 -3.70 16.93
C ALA A 2 6.37 -3.84 15.67
N TYR A 3 5.41 -2.93 15.48
CA TYR A 3 4.41 -3.05 14.40
C TYR A 3 4.99 -2.83 12.98
N VAL A 4 6.02 -2.00 12.85
CA VAL A 4 6.63 -1.67 11.55
C VAL A 4 7.59 -2.76 11.08
N HIS A 5 8.31 -3.40 12.00
CA HIS A 5 9.18 -4.55 11.67
C HIS A 5 8.39 -5.75 11.17
N GLY A 6 7.19 -6.01 11.72
CA GLY A 6 6.35 -7.14 11.30
C GLY A 6 5.86 -7.07 9.86
N VAL A 7 5.63 -5.86 9.33
CA VAL A 7 5.17 -5.67 7.94
C VAL A 7 6.31 -5.87 6.94
N SER A 8 7.52 -5.37 7.25
CA SER A 8 8.71 -5.56 6.42
C SER A 8 9.16 -7.02 6.38
N SER A 9 9.09 -7.73 7.51
CA SER A 9 9.38 -9.17 7.57
C SER A 9 8.36 -9.99 6.79
N ALA A 10 7.06 -9.70 6.92
CA ALA A 10 6.02 -10.40 6.18
C ALA A 10 6.14 -10.20 4.65
N GLN A 11 6.37 -8.96 4.19
CA GLN A 11 6.59 -8.68 2.77
C GLN A 11 7.85 -9.36 2.21
N THR A 12 8.90 -9.45 3.02
CA THR A 12 10.14 -10.15 2.63
C THR A 12 9.92 -11.65 2.52
N ASP A 13 9.15 -12.22 3.45
CA ASP A 13 8.87 -13.65 3.49
C ASP A 13 7.96 -14.08 2.31
N ASP A 14 6.91 -13.30 2.03
CA ASP A 14 6.05 -13.48 0.85
C ASP A 14 6.87 -13.41 -0.45
N ARG A 15 7.73 -12.39 -0.60
CA ARG A 15 8.61 -12.26 -1.76
C ARG A 15 9.47 -13.51 -1.96
N ASN A 16 10.01 -14.07 -0.88
CA ASN A 16 10.85 -15.26 -0.94
C ASN A 16 10.04 -16.51 -1.29
N ALA A 17 8.81 -16.65 -0.78
CA ALA A 17 7.90 -17.72 -1.16
C ALA A 17 7.59 -17.70 -2.66
N PHE A 18 7.18 -16.56 -3.21
CA PHE A 18 6.90 -16.42 -4.65
C PHE A 18 8.16 -16.57 -5.53
N ARG A 19 9.33 -16.18 -5.02
CA ARG A 19 10.62 -16.41 -5.70
C ARG A 19 10.92 -17.91 -5.83
N ARG A 20 10.68 -18.69 -4.76
CA ARG A 20 10.86 -20.16 -4.78
C ARG A 20 9.92 -20.80 -5.79
N GLU A 21 8.64 -20.44 -5.75
CA GLU A 21 7.62 -20.93 -6.69
C GLU A 21 7.98 -20.61 -8.16
N TYR A 22 8.48 -19.40 -8.44
CA TYR A 22 8.95 -19.02 -9.77
C TYR A 22 10.08 -19.92 -10.29
N VAL A 23 11.04 -20.26 -9.42
CA VAL A 23 12.19 -21.12 -9.77
C VAL A 23 11.73 -22.57 -10.00
N GLU A 24 10.84 -23.08 -9.17
CA GLU A 24 10.27 -24.43 -9.32
C GLU A 24 9.48 -24.58 -10.62
N LEU A 25 8.69 -23.55 -10.99
CA LEU A 25 7.96 -23.53 -12.25
C LEU A 25 8.87 -23.48 -13.47
N GLY A 26 10.04 -22.82 -13.35
CA GLY A 26 11.07 -22.84 -14.38
C GLY A 26 11.71 -24.23 -14.59
N ARG A 27 11.71 -25.09 -13.55
CA ARG A 27 12.24 -26.46 -13.62
C ARG A 27 11.22 -27.49 -14.12
N ARG A 28 9.94 -27.34 -13.77
CA ARG A 28 8.88 -28.31 -14.12
C ARG A 28 8.37 -28.16 -15.56
N GLY A 29 8.52 -26.99 -16.18
CA GLY A 29 7.99 -26.71 -17.54
C GLY A 29 6.46 -26.71 -17.60
N GLY A 30 5.88 -26.20 -18.69
CA GLY A 30 4.44 -26.30 -18.98
C GLY A 30 3.50 -25.29 -18.28
N GLN A 31 4.02 -24.29 -17.56
CA GLN A 31 3.22 -23.26 -16.86
C GLN A 31 3.68 -21.82 -17.14
N GLU A 32 3.98 -21.51 -18.40
CA GLU A 32 4.54 -20.21 -18.80
C GLU A 32 3.63 -19.01 -18.47
N LEU A 33 2.31 -19.17 -18.55
CA LEU A 33 1.37 -18.11 -18.16
C LEU A 33 1.46 -17.78 -16.66
N ARG A 34 1.40 -18.79 -15.80
CA ARG A 34 1.55 -18.62 -14.35
C ARG A 34 2.91 -18.02 -14.00
N ARG A 35 3.97 -18.47 -14.67
CA ARG A 35 5.32 -17.93 -14.52
C ARG A 35 5.39 -16.45 -14.89
N LYS A 36 4.71 -16.01 -15.95
CA LYS A 36 4.58 -14.59 -16.31
C LYS A 36 3.86 -13.79 -15.23
N PHE A 37 2.75 -14.29 -14.68
CA PHE A 37 2.03 -13.62 -13.59
C PHE A 37 2.88 -13.49 -12.32
N ILE A 38 3.57 -14.55 -11.90
CA ILE A 38 4.47 -14.49 -10.74
C ILE A 38 5.61 -13.51 -10.99
N ARG A 39 6.17 -13.47 -12.21
CA ARG A 39 7.20 -12.48 -12.56
C ARG A 39 6.67 -11.05 -12.45
N LEU A 40 5.47 -10.79 -12.95
CA LEU A 40 4.82 -9.48 -12.85
C LEU A 40 4.59 -9.09 -11.39
N TYR A 41 4.12 -10.03 -10.57
CA TYR A 41 3.93 -9.82 -9.14
C TYR A 41 5.24 -9.53 -8.39
N LEU A 42 6.31 -10.27 -8.69
CA LEU A 42 7.64 -10.02 -8.13
C LEU A 42 8.19 -8.64 -8.56
N ALA A 43 7.94 -8.22 -9.81
CA ALA A 43 8.30 -6.89 -10.28
C ALA A 43 7.51 -5.80 -9.55
N TYR A 44 6.21 -6.03 -9.30
CA TYR A 44 5.38 -5.15 -8.51
C TYR A 44 5.90 -5.01 -7.07
N ILE A 45 6.23 -6.12 -6.39
CA ILE A 45 6.82 -6.05 -5.03
C ILE A 45 8.14 -5.28 -5.05
N ALA A 46 9.01 -5.55 -6.03
CA ALA A 46 10.28 -4.83 -6.16
C ALA A 46 10.08 -3.32 -6.33
N PHE A 47 9.10 -2.92 -7.15
CA PHE A 47 8.72 -1.53 -7.34
C PHE A 47 8.12 -0.91 -6.07
N GLN A 48 7.23 -1.63 -5.38
CA GLN A 48 6.63 -1.21 -4.13
C GLN A 48 7.70 -0.95 -3.06
N MET A 49 8.63 -1.89 -2.83
CA MET A 49 9.72 -1.71 -1.88
C MET A 49 10.63 -0.52 -2.25
N LYS A 50 10.83 -0.25 -3.54
CA LYS A 50 11.63 0.90 -3.99
C LYS A 50 10.94 2.24 -3.70
N ILE A 51 9.61 2.28 -3.75
CA ILE A 51 8.81 3.50 -3.53
C ILE A 51 8.47 3.70 -2.06
N SER A 52 8.29 2.63 -1.30
CA SER A 52 8.10 2.70 0.14
C SER A 52 9.38 3.26 0.78
N ARG A 53 9.38 4.57 1.05
CA ARG A 53 10.46 5.23 1.79
C ARG A 53 10.67 4.51 3.11
N ASP A 54 11.93 4.23 3.43
CA ASP A 54 12.29 3.61 4.70
C ASP A 54 11.86 4.56 5.85
N PRO A 55 10.94 4.13 6.74
CA PRO A 55 10.48 4.95 7.85
C PRO A 55 11.62 5.40 8.77
N MET A 56 12.79 4.73 8.70
CA MET A 56 14.01 5.13 9.41
C MET A 56 14.56 6.51 8.98
N THR A 57 14.23 6.98 7.77
CA THR A 57 14.76 8.26 7.24
C THR A 57 14.13 9.52 7.83
N LEU A 58 13.06 9.39 8.61
CA LEU A 58 12.35 10.52 9.21
C LEU A 58 12.87 10.90 10.62
N GLY A 59 13.81 10.11 11.18
CA GLY A 59 14.22 10.28 12.57
C GLY A 59 13.08 9.99 13.56
N PRO A 60 13.33 10.06 14.89
CA PRO A 60 12.26 9.95 15.87
C PRO A 60 11.39 11.21 15.81
N VAL A 61 10.34 11.17 14.99
CA VAL A 61 9.29 12.21 14.99
C VAL A 61 8.41 12.01 16.21
N GLU A 62 8.17 13.07 16.96
CA GLU A 62 7.27 13.04 18.11
C GLU A 62 5.87 12.56 17.68
N PRO A 63 5.29 11.52 18.33
CA PRO A 63 4.04 10.89 17.90
C PRO A 63 2.87 11.88 17.78
N GLU A 64 2.85 12.94 18.60
CA GLU A 64 1.83 13.97 18.52
C GLU A 64 1.90 14.80 17.24
N ILE A 65 3.09 15.19 16.80
CA ILE A 65 3.31 15.98 15.58
C ILE A 65 2.91 15.16 14.36
N PHE A 66 3.28 13.87 14.34
CA PHE A 66 2.87 12.94 13.29
C PHE A 66 1.34 12.78 13.25
N ARG A 67 0.70 12.56 14.40
CA ARG A 67 -0.76 12.35 14.49
C ARG A 67 -1.54 13.59 14.07
N LYS A 68 -1.13 14.78 14.50
CA LYS A 68 -1.79 16.05 14.15
C LYS A 68 -1.70 16.31 12.64
N THR A 69 -0.53 16.09 12.04
CA THR A 69 -0.31 16.37 10.62
C THR A 69 -0.96 15.33 9.71
N ASN A 70 -0.96 14.05 10.10
CA ASN A 70 -1.49 12.95 9.28
C ASN A 70 -2.97 12.61 9.56
N ARG A 71 -3.67 13.36 10.43
CA ARG A 71 -5.03 13.03 10.86
C ARG A 71 -6.01 12.84 9.71
N LEU A 72 -5.93 13.70 8.70
CA LEU A 72 -6.81 13.65 7.53
C LEU A 72 -6.47 12.46 6.63
N ALA A 73 -5.19 12.20 6.37
CA ALA A 73 -4.73 11.03 5.63
C ALA A 73 -5.15 9.72 6.31
N MET A 74 -4.99 9.60 7.63
CA MET A 74 -5.42 8.43 8.39
C MET A 74 -6.94 8.19 8.34
N ARG A 75 -7.74 9.27 8.41
CA ARG A 75 -9.21 9.18 8.27
C ARG A 75 -9.62 8.73 6.87
N LEU A 76 -9.05 9.36 5.85
CA LEU A 76 -9.31 9.00 4.45
C LEU A 76 -8.90 7.54 4.17
N TRP A 77 -7.76 7.11 4.71
CA TRP A 77 -7.32 5.71 4.60
C TRP A 77 -8.31 4.71 5.18
N THR A 78 -9.02 5.06 6.27
CA THR A 78 -10.03 4.19 6.87
C THR A 78 -11.21 3.96 5.92
N PHE A 79 -11.55 4.92 5.07
CA PHE A 79 -12.57 4.77 4.03
C PHE A 79 -12.12 3.93 2.83
N LEU A 80 -10.81 3.72 2.63
CA LEU A 80 -10.29 2.75 1.66
C LEU A 80 -10.30 1.30 2.18
N GLY A 81 -10.74 1.09 3.43
CA GLY A 81 -10.71 -0.21 4.09
C GLY A 81 -11.63 -1.27 3.47
N SER A 82 -11.39 -2.52 3.84
CA SER A 82 -12.15 -3.69 3.38
C SER A 82 -13.65 -3.61 3.68
N SER A 83 -14.03 -2.94 4.77
CA SER A 83 -15.43 -2.73 5.16
C SER A 83 -16.20 -1.86 4.16
N THR A 84 -15.62 -0.76 3.69
CA THR A 84 -16.24 0.10 2.69
C THR A 84 -16.39 -0.62 1.36
N GLN A 85 -15.40 -1.43 0.96
CA GLN A 85 -15.48 -2.24 -0.25
C GLN A 85 -16.60 -3.29 -0.16
N ALA A 86 -16.75 -3.96 0.98
CA ALA A 86 -17.81 -4.93 1.21
C ALA A 86 -19.20 -4.30 1.15
N VAL A 87 -19.38 -3.12 1.77
CA VAL A 87 -20.66 -2.38 1.72
C VAL A 87 -20.99 -1.95 0.29
N LEU A 88 -20.03 -1.42 -0.47
CA LEU A 88 -20.22 -1.05 -1.88
C LEU A 88 -20.56 -2.26 -2.75
N LEU A 89 -19.94 -3.40 -2.50
CA LEU A 89 -20.25 -4.66 -3.18
C LEU A 89 -21.68 -5.11 -2.88
N MET A 90 -22.10 -5.09 -1.61
CA MET A 90 -23.47 -5.43 -1.22
C MET A 90 -24.49 -4.51 -1.92
N ILE A 91 -24.26 -3.20 -1.92
CA ILE A 91 -25.13 -2.22 -2.60
C ILE A 91 -25.19 -2.50 -4.10
N ALA A 92 -24.06 -2.77 -4.75
CA ALA A 92 -24.02 -3.04 -6.18
C ALA A 92 -24.69 -4.37 -6.57
N LEU A 93 -24.59 -5.38 -5.70
CA LEU A 93 -25.30 -6.65 -5.86
C LEU A 93 -26.82 -6.45 -5.71
N LEU A 94 -27.27 -5.70 -4.70
CA LEU A 94 -28.68 -5.37 -4.52
C LEU A 94 -29.24 -4.57 -5.71
N GLY A 95 -28.43 -3.69 -6.29
CA GLY A 95 -28.79 -2.94 -7.49
C GLY A 95 -28.64 -3.70 -8.81
N GLY A 96 -28.14 -4.94 -8.79
CA GLY A 96 -27.88 -5.74 -10.00
C GLY A 96 -26.84 -5.13 -10.96
N ARG A 97 -26.03 -4.18 -10.49
CA ARG A 97 -25.09 -3.40 -11.31
C ARG A 97 -23.65 -3.57 -10.84
N LEU A 98 -23.16 -4.81 -10.91
CA LEU A 98 -21.81 -5.16 -10.51
C LEU A 98 -20.72 -4.38 -11.28
N LEU A 99 -21.01 -3.97 -12.53
CA LEU A 99 -20.08 -3.17 -13.33
C LEU A 99 -19.79 -1.80 -12.68
N LEU A 100 -20.79 -1.19 -12.04
CA LEU A 100 -20.60 0.08 -11.30
C LEU A 100 -19.68 -0.10 -10.10
N TYR A 101 -19.74 -1.25 -9.42
CA TYR A 101 -18.80 -1.58 -8.35
C TYR A 101 -17.36 -1.63 -8.87
N TYR A 102 -17.12 -2.32 -9.99
CA TYR A 102 -15.77 -2.37 -10.57
C TYR A 102 -15.26 -0.98 -10.96
N TRP A 103 -16.09 -0.14 -11.56
CA TRP A 103 -15.73 1.25 -11.85
C TRP A 103 -15.42 2.07 -10.59
N ALA A 104 -16.22 1.91 -9.52
CA ALA A 104 -15.94 2.55 -8.24
C ALA A 104 -14.61 2.09 -7.63
N MET A 105 -14.30 0.80 -7.68
CA MET A 105 -13.04 0.24 -7.18
C MET A 105 -11.83 0.73 -8.00
N ILE A 106 -11.89 0.62 -9.32
CA ILE A 106 -10.78 0.94 -10.21
C ILE A 106 -10.54 2.44 -10.30
N VAL A 107 -11.58 3.28 -10.30
CA VAL A 107 -11.41 4.72 -10.49
C VAL A 107 -11.41 5.48 -9.18
N VAL A 108 -12.40 5.26 -8.31
CA VAL A 108 -12.58 6.08 -7.11
C VAL A 108 -11.55 5.71 -6.05
N LEU A 109 -11.44 4.42 -5.69
CA LEU A 109 -10.50 4.01 -4.64
C LEU A 109 -9.04 4.13 -5.10
N ASN A 110 -8.69 3.72 -6.32
CA ASN A 110 -7.31 3.92 -6.80
C ASN A 110 -6.99 5.40 -7.02
N GLY A 111 -7.94 6.20 -7.52
CA GLY A 111 -7.75 7.65 -7.67
C GLY A 111 -7.53 8.34 -6.32
N MET A 112 -8.29 7.95 -5.30
CA MET A 112 -8.12 8.43 -3.93
C MET A 112 -6.77 8.00 -3.34
N MET A 113 -6.35 6.75 -3.58
CA MET A 113 -5.03 6.26 -3.16
C MET A 113 -3.90 7.05 -3.84
N PHE A 114 -4.03 7.34 -5.13
CA PHE A 114 -3.08 8.16 -5.87
C PHE A 114 -3.02 9.60 -5.34
N ALA A 115 -4.17 10.21 -5.05
CA ALA A 115 -4.24 11.54 -4.45
C ALA A 115 -3.58 11.59 -3.06
N LEU A 116 -3.81 10.57 -2.23
CA LEU A 116 -3.15 10.43 -0.93
C LEU A 116 -1.64 10.28 -1.08
N PHE A 117 -1.18 9.48 -2.05
CA PHE A 117 0.23 9.28 -2.34
C PHE A 117 0.93 10.59 -2.76
N LEU A 118 0.29 11.39 -3.63
CA LEU A 118 0.80 12.71 -4.00
C LEU A 118 0.81 13.67 -2.80
N GLY A 119 -0.27 13.70 -2.02
CA GLY A 119 -0.38 14.54 -0.83
C GLY A 119 0.64 14.18 0.26
N GLN A 120 1.02 12.91 0.37
CA GLN A 120 2.00 12.44 1.35
C GLN A 120 3.39 13.07 1.15
N SER A 121 3.77 13.41 -0.08
CA SER A 121 5.03 14.11 -0.35
C SER A 121 5.07 15.52 0.24
N ALA A 122 3.93 16.22 0.27
CA ALA A 122 3.81 17.54 0.89
C ALA A 122 3.77 17.47 2.42
N VAL A 123 3.11 16.43 2.97
CA VAL A 123 3.07 16.18 4.42
C VAL A 123 4.45 15.81 4.96
N ASP A 124 5.19 14.95 4.27
CA ASP A 124 6.57 14.57 4.63
C ASP A 124 7.48 15.80 4.75
N LEU A 125 7.36 16.76 3.82
CA LEU A 125 8.17 17.99 3.84
C LEU A 125 7.83 18.86 5.06
N LYS A 126 6.55 18.98 5.39
CA LYS A 126 6.05 19.75 6.53
C LYS A 126 6.41 19.12 7.87
N VAL A 127 6.37 17.78 7.97
CA VAL A 127 6.80 17.06 9.18
C VAL A 127 8.29 17.23 9.39
N ARG A 128 9.10 17.19 8.33
CA ARG A 128 10.56 17.42 8.40
C ARG A 128 10.91 18.85 8.85
N SER A 129 10.20 19.87 8.36
CA SER A 129 10.46 21.26 8.78
C SER A 129 10.13 21.47 10.26
N LEU A 130 8.99 20.95 10.72
CA LEU A 130 8.56 21.07 12.13
C LEU A 130 9.48 20.29 13.08
N ALA A 131 9.97 19.11 12.67
CA ALA A 131 10.93 18.34 13.45
C ALA A 131 12.31 19.03 13.54
N ALA A 132 12.73 19.74 12.49
CA ALA A 132 13.97 20.52 12.51
C ALA A 132 13.89 21.77 13.39
N GLU A 133 12.72 22.40 13.48
CA GLU A 133 12.47 23.54 14.38
C GLU A 133 12.40 23.12 15.85
N ALA A 134 11.82 21.96 16.16
CA ALA A 134 11.72 21.44 17.53
C ALA A 134 13.04 20.90 18.11
N SER A 135 14.07 20.71 17.28
CA SER A 135 15.40 20.24 17.69
C SER A 135 16.40 21.37 17.96
N LYS A 136 15.99 22.64 17.80
CA LYS A 136 16.75 23.83 18.19
C LYS A 136 16.31 24.31 19.57
#